data_AF-A0A6N9UP13-F1
#
_entry.id   AF-A0A6N9UP13-F1
#
_cell.length_a   1.000
_cell.length_b   1.000
_cell.length_c   1.000
_cell.angle_alpha   90.00
_cell.angle_beta   90.00
_cell.angle_gamma   90.00
#
_symmetry.space_group_name_H-M   'P 1'
#
loop_
_entity.id
_entity.type
_entity.pdbx_description
1 polymer ?
#
loop_
_entity_poly.entity_id
_entity_poly.type
_entity_poly.pdbx_seq_one_letter_code
_entity_poly.pdbx_strand_id
1 'polypeptide(L)'
;MASTACIPPVPASQGAAGLRDRARGALLGLAVGDALGAPAENMKPSEIRARWGRITGYVADRPAGTDDTEYAIFSGLLLARHGAGLTQAHVERAWHEWIADREEGPFRGAGFSERGTLENLRRGLAAPISAQHRHAWSDGLAMRAAPHGVFAAGRPAEAARLAAIDGSVSHEGEGIYGGQAVAAGVAAAMAGASTVAVVASALAVIPDDSWTARCLRRAMTAAHRGERAVRSAVVIGGYP
;
A
#
# COMPACT_ATOMS: atom_id res chain seq x y z
N MET A 1 -18.86 -39.71 -21.66
CA MET A 1 -19.54 -39.21 -20.45
C MET A 1 -18.64 -38.16 -19.83
N ALA A 2 -19.08 -36.90 -19.84
CA ALA A 2 -18.29 -35.75 -19.41
C ALA A 2 -18.10 -35.77 -17.88
N SER A 3 -16.85 -35.63 -17.44
CA SER A 3 -16.48 -35.47 -16.03
C SER A 3 -16.79 -34.03 -15.61
N THR A 4 -17.89 -33.85 -14.88
CA THR A 4 -18.21 -32.59 -14.21
C THR A 4 -17.30 -32.43 -13.00
N ALA A 5 -16.22 -31.67 -13.18
CA ALA A 5 -15.38 -31.23 -12.08
C ALA A 5 -16.22 -30.37 -11.12
N CYS A 6 -16.44 -30.86 -9.90
CA CYS A 6 -17.09 -30.11 -8.84
C CYS A 6 -16.17 -28.96 -8.40
N ILE A 7 -16.55 -27.73 -8.73
CA ILE A 7 -15.95 -26.52 -8.17
C ILE A 7 -16.31 -26.50 -6.68
N PRO A 8 -15.35 -26.46 -5.74
CA PRO A 8 -15.67 -26.37 -4.32
C PRO A 8 -16.43 -25.07 -4.04
N PRO A 9 -17.46 -25.10 -3.17
CA PRO A 9 -18.26 -23.93 -2.89
C PRO A 9 -17.41 -22.82 -2.25
N VAL A 10 -17.66 -21.58 -2.69
CA VAL A 10 -17.11 -20.37 -2.05
C VAL A 10 -17.52 -20.39 -0.58
N PRO A 11 -16.60 -20.15 0.37
CA PRO A 11 -16.95 -20.13 1.79
C PRO A 11 -18.09 -19.13 2.03
N ALA A 12 -19.07 -19.54 2.84
CA ALA A 12 -20.18 -18.68 3.24
C ALA A 12 -19.67 -17.30 3.68
N SER A 13 -20.40 -16.24 3.32
CA SER A 13 -20.06 -14.89 3.75
C SER A 13 -20.00 -14.87 5.28
N GLN A 14 -18.78 -14.72 5.81
CA GLN A 14 -18.61 -14.51 7.23
C GLN A 14 -19.34 -13.20 7.54
N GLY A 15 -20.35 -13.25 8.42
CA GLY A 15 -21.21 -12.11 8.72
C GLY A 15 -20.43 -10.88 9.23
N ALA A 16 -21.12 -9.80 9.59
CA ALA A 16 -20.51 -8.52 9.99
C ALA A 16 -19.38 -8.63 11.03
N ALA A 17 -19.42 -9.64 11.92
CA ALA A 17 -18.36 -9.93 12.88
C ALA A 17 -17.02 -10.35 12.20
N GLY A 18 -17.08 -11.17 11.15
CA GLY A 18 -15.89 -11.58 10.38
C GLY A 18 -15.31 -10.44 9.56
N LEU A 19 -16.15 -9.54 9.03
CA LEU A 19 -15.68 -8.37 8.30
C LEU A 19 -14.92 -7.39 9.20
N ARG A 20 -15.42 -7.15 10.43
CA ARG A 20 -14.74 -6.31 11.41
C ARG A 20 -13.39 -6.89 11.83
N ASP A 21 -13.32 -8.20 12.04
CA ASP A 21 -12.07 -8.87 12.40
C ASP A 21 -11.02 -8.77 11.29
N ARG A 22 -11.41 -8.99 10.02
CA ARG A 22 -10.53 -8.78 8.86
C ARG A 22 -10.08 -7.33 8.73
N ALA A 23 -10.97 -6.36 8.94
CA ALA A 23 -10.62 -4.95 8.89
C ALA A 23 -9.58 -4.60 9.96
N ARG A 24 -9.78 -5.09 11.19
CA ARG A 24 -8.81 -4.94 12.28
C ARG A 24 -7.49 -5.62 11.95
N GLY A 25 -7.53 -6.84 11.43
CA GLY A 25 -6.36 -7.61 11.00
C GLY A 25 -5.57 -6.91 9.90
N ALA A 26 -6.24 -6.29 8.92
CA ALA A 26 -5.59 -5.55 7.84
C ALA A 26 -4.85 -4.31 8.37
N LEU A 27 -5.51 -3.49 9.20
CA LEU A 27 -4.92 -2.26 9.73
C LEU A 27 -3.84 -2.54 10.79
N LEU A 28 -4.06 -3.50 11.70
CA LEU A 28 -3.03 -3.91 12.66
C LEU A 28 -1.89 -4.64 11.97
N GLY A 29 -2.17 -5.47 10.96
CA GLY A 29 -1.16 -6.18 10.19
C GLY A 29 -0.20 -5.24 9.47
N LEU A 30 -0.72 -4.12 8.94
CA LEU A 30 0.10 -3.03 8.40
C LEU A 30 1.04 -2.48 9.47
N ALA A 31 0.52 -2.04 10.61
CA ALA A 31 1.35 -1.44 11.68
C ALA A 31 2.35 -2.44 12.30
N VAL A 32 1.97 -3.71 12.40
CA VAL A 32 2.88 -4.78 12.85
C VAL A 32 3.99 -5.02 11.83
N GLY A 33 3.66 -5.08 10.54
CA GLY A 33 4.62 -5.27 9.45
C GLY A 33 5.63 -4.13 9.36
N ASP A 34 5.15 -2.90 9.43
CA ASP A 34 5.93 -1.67 9.54
C ASP A 34 6.92 -1.75 10.73
N ALA A 35 6.43 -1.92 11.95
CA ALA A 35 7.27 -1.96 13.15
C ALA A 35 8.27 -3.14 13.17
N LEU A 36 7.96 -4.26 12.51
CA LEU A 36 8.88 -5.39 12.33
C LEU A 36 9.99 -5.08 11.32
N GLY A 37 9.66 -4.34 10.26
CA GLY A 37 10.57 -3.99 9.17
C GLY A 37 11.51 -2.84 9.51
N ALA A 38 11.03 -1.85 10.26
CA ALA A 38 11.74 -0.60 10.53
C ALA A 38 13.20 -0.78 11.01
N PRO A 39 13.54 -1.71 11.95
CA PRO A 39 14.93 -1.87 12.38
C PRO A 39 15.88 -2.37 11.27
N ALA A 40 15.35 -3.03 10.24
CA ALA A 40 16.10 -3.60 9.13
C ALA A 40 16.09 -2.72 7.87
N GLU A 41 15.44 -1.55 7.93
CA GLU A 41 15.40 -0.60 6.83
C GLU A 41 16.82 -0.21 6.40
N ASN A 42 17.05 -0.07 5.09
CA ASN A 42 18.35 0.26 4.49
C ASN A 42 19.48 -0.76 4.74
N MET A 43 19.18 -1.95 5.29
CA MET A 43 20.14 -3.04 5.45
C MET A 43 20.10 -4.04 4.29
N LYS A 44 21.26 -4.57 3.92
CA LYS A 44 21.36 -5.70 2.98
C LYS A 44 20.84 -6.98 3.67
N PRO A 45 20.27 -7.93 2.91
CA PRO A 45 19.86 -9.22 3.47
C PRO A 45 20.99 -9.99 4.17
N SER A 46 22.25 -9.80 3.79
CA SER A 46 23.40 -10.38 4.49
C SER A 46 23.63 -9.77 5.86
N GLU A 47 23.44 -8.46 6.00
CA GLU A 47 23.59 -7.73 7.27
C GLU A 47 22.46 -8.09 8.23
N ILE A 48 21.23 -8.17 7.73
CA ILE A 48 20.07 -8.65 8.51
C ILE A 48 20.34 -10.06 9.05
N ARG A 49 20.81 -10.98 8.19
CA ARG A 49 21.14 -12.35 8.60
C ARG A 49 22.28 -12.41 9.61
N ALA A 50 23.32 -11.61 9.44
CA ALA A 50 24.45 -11.58 10.36
C ALA A 50 24.03 -11.07 11.75
N ARG A 51 23.10 -10.09 11.80
CA ARG A 51 22.66 -9.47 13.04
C ARG A 51 21.56 -10.24 13.77
N TRP A 52 20.56 -10.74 13.05
CA TRP A 52 19.35 -11.34 13.64
C TRP A 52 18.97 -12.70 13.06
N GLY A 53 19.68 -13.21 12.06
CA GLY A 53 19.24 -14.40 11.33
C GLY A 53 17.95 -14.14 10.55
N ARG A 54 16.87 -14.84 10.89
CA ARG A 54 15.52 -14.58 10.37
C ARG A 54 14.75 -13.81 11.44
N ILE A 55 14.28 -12.60 11.12
CA ILE A 55 13.38 -11.84 11.98
C ILE A 55 12.03 -12.57 12.01
N THR A 56 11.62 -13.02 13.20
CA THR A 56 10.32 -13.67 13.45
C THR A 56 9.50 -12.95 14.53
N GLY A 57 9.99 -11.81 15.02
CA GLY A 57 9.40 -10.99 16.07
C GLY A 57 10.14 -9.66 16.17
N TYR A 58 9.73 -8.78 17.09
CA TYR A 58 10.35 -7.48 17.26
C TYR A 58 11.80 -7.59 17.74
N VAL A 59 12.70 -6.85 17.08
CA VAL A 59 14.13 -6.83 17.37
C VAL A 59 14.63 -5.50 17.92
N ALA A 60 13.73 -4.52 18.10
CA ALA A 60 13.98 -3.26 18.76
C ALA A 60 13.35 -3.25 20.15
N ASP A 61 13.98 -2.57 21.11
CA ASP A 61 13.49 -2.50 22.50
C ASP A 61 12.13 -1.79 22.62
N ARG A 62 11.86 -0.86 21.68
CA ARG A 62 10.63 -0.07 21.62
C ARG A 62 10.09 -0.11 20.19
N PRO A 63 9.45 -1.23 19.76
CA PRO A 63 8.91 -1.33 18.42
C PRO A 63 7.79 -0.30 18.23
N ALA A 64 7.83 0.42 17.12
CA ALA A 64 6.86 1.42 16.72
C ALA A 64 6.74 1.43 15.20
N GLY A 65 5.57 1.78 14.69
CA GLY A 65 5.41 2.07 13.26
C GLY A 65 6.10 3.38 12.87
N THR A 66 6.35 3.54 11.58
CA THR A 66 6.95 4.71 10.96
C THR A 66 5.88 5.54 10.23
N ASP A 67 6.31 6.30 9.23
CA ASP A 67 5.47 7.02 8.30
C ASP A 67 4.44 6.12 7.60
N ASP A 68 4.73 4.84 7.31
CA ASP A 68 3.74 3.88 6.78
C ASP A 68 2.44 3.86 7.60
N THR A 69 2.57 3.69 8.92
CA THR A 69 1.41 3.66 9.84
C THR A 69 0.77 5.03 9.97
N GLU A 70 1.55 6.11 10.08
CA GLU A 70 1.02 7.48 10.20
C GLU A 70 0.22 7.89 8.96
N TYR A 71 0.73 7.59 7.77
CA TYR A 71 0.05 7.86 6.52
C TYR A 71 -1.16 6.94 6.29
N ALA A 72 -1.12 5.69 6.75
CA ALA A 72 -2.32 4.85 6.75
C ALA A 72 -3.43 5.42 7.66
N ILE A 73 -3.06 6.00 8.81
CA ILE A 73 -4.02 6.71 9.68
C ILE A 73 -4.55 7.96 8.96
N PHE A 74 -3.70 8.74 8.30
CA PHE A 74 -4.09 9.89 7.48
C PHE A 74 -5.17 9.51 6.44
N SER A 75 -4.92 8.48 5.62
CA SER A 75 -5.89 8.01 4.62
C SER A 75 -7.17 7.47 5.27
N GLY A 76 -7.05 6.77 6.40
CA GLY A 76 -8.19 6.27 7.16
C GLY A 76 -9.09 7.40 7.70
N LEU A 77 -8.51 8.47 8.22
CA LEU A 77 -9.24 9.65 8.72
C LEU A 77 -9.98 10.38 7.59
N LEU A 78 -9.35 10.51 6.41
CA LEU A 78 -10.01 11.07 5.23
C LEU A 78 -11.24 10.25 4.81
N LEU A 79 -11.11 8.92 4.78
CA LEU A 79 -12.22 8.03 4.45
C LEU A 79 -13.32 8.05 5.53
N ALA A 80 -12.96 8.14 6.81
CA ALA A 80 -13.94 8.28 7.89
C ALA A 80 -14.74 9.60 7.77
N ARG A 81 -14.09 10.69 7.34
CA ARG A 81 -14.71 12.01 7.20
C ARG A 81 -15.54 12.16 5.93
N HIS A 82 -15.07 11.63 4.80
CA HIS A 82 -15.64 11.92 3.48
C HIS A 82 -16.27 10.70 2.79
N GLY A 83 -16.00 9.49 3.28
CA GLY A 83 -16.48 8.26 2.69
C GLY A 83 -16.15 8.14 1.20
N ALA A 84 -17.10 7.62 0.42
CA ALA A 84 -16.97 7.49 -1.03
C ALA A 84 -16.92 8.86 -1.76
N GLY A 85 -17.36 9.94 -1.10
CA GLY A 85 -17.31 11.31 -1.60
C GLY A 85 -15.95 12.01 -1.41
N LEU A 86 -14.88 11.26 -1.13
CA LEU A 86 -13.52 11.80 -1.10
C LEU A 86 -13.17 12.44 -2.46
N THR A 87 -12.58 13.64 -2.41
CA THR A 87 -12.14 14.39 -3.58
C THR A 87 -10.68 14.80 -3.42
N GLN A 88 -10.01 15.12 -4.53
CA GLN A 88 -8.64 15.63 -4.53
C GLN A 88 -8.49 16.87 -3.64
N ALA A 89 -9.47 17.79 -3.68
CA ALA A 89 -9.48 18.98 -2.83
C ALA A 89 -9.60 18.66 -1.32
N HIS A 90 -10.26 17.55 -0.96
CA HIS A 90 -10.28 17.10 0.44
C HIS A 90 -8.91 16.61 0.89
N VAL A 91 -8.24 15.84 0.04
CA VAL A 91 -6.90 15.31 0.31
C VAL A 91 -5.90 16.45 0.42
N GLU A 92 -5.85 17.35 -0.57
CA GLU A 92 -4.94 18.50 -0.60
C GLU A 92 -5.10 19.40 0.64
N ARG A 93 -6.34 19.69 1.04
CA ARG A 93 -6.61 20.44 2.27
C ARG A 93 -6.09 19.71 3.52
N ALA A 94 -6.26 18.40 3.61
CA ALA A 94 -5.74 17.63 4.73
C ALA A 94 -4.21 17.57 4.73
N TRP A 95 -3.56 17.54 3.56
CA TRP A 95 -2.11 17.70 3.46
C TRP A 95 -1.66 19.04 4.04
N HIS A 96 -2.32 20.15 3.71
CA HIS A 96 -2.03 21.44 4.33
C HIS A 96 -2.26 21.42 5.85
N GLU A 97 -3.47 21.06 6.28
CA GLU A 97 -3.90 21.14 7.67
C GLU A 97 -3.11 20.22 8.61
N TRP A 98 -2.77 19.00 8.17
CA TRP A 98 -2.23 17.96 9.04
C TRP A 98 -0.76 17.64 8.79
N ILE A 99 -0.13 18.19 7.75
CA ILE A 99 1.23 17.82 7.37
C ILE A 99 2.04 19.08 7.03
N ALA A 100 1.63 19.81 6.00
CA ALA A 100 2.50 20.78 5.35
C ALA A 100 2.69 22.08 6.12
N ASP A 101 1.61 22.55 6.75
CA ASP A 101 1.56 23.84 7.44
C ASP A 101 1.79 23.68 8.95
N ARG A 102 2.05 22.46 9.43
CA ARG A 102 2.39 22.22 10.84
C ARG A 102 3.80 22.73 11.13
N GLU A 103 3.98 23.34 12.31
CA GLU A 103 5.27 23.79 12.84
C GLU A 103 6.17 22.62 13.32
N GLU A 104 6.24 21.54 12.55
CA GLU A 104 6.98 20.32 12.88
C GLU A 104 8.37 20.30 12.24
N GLY A 105 9.13 21.39 12.41
CA GLY A 105 10.56 21.47 12.06
C GLY A 105 10.94 20.75 10.74
N PRO A 106 12.02 19.94 10.71
CA PRO A 106 12.48 19.29 9.49
C PRO A 106 11.67 18.05 9.03
N PHE A 107 10.44 17.81 9.53
CA PHE A 107 9.62 16.64 9.17
C PHE A 107 10.42 15.32 9.26
N ARG A 108 10.77 14.93 10.49
CA ARG A 108 11.62 13.76 10.75
C ARG A 108 10.86 12.48 10.38
N GLY A 109 11.34 11.76 9.36
CA GLY A 109 10.81 10.45 9.01
C GLY A 109 9.95 10.38 7.74
N ALA A 110 9.71 11.49 7.02
CA ALA A 110 9.07 11.38 5.70
C ALA A 110 9.96 10.64 4.69
N GLY A 111 9.36 9.68 4.01
CA GLY A 111 9.82 9.16 2.73
C GLY A 111 10.21 10.25 1.72
N PHE A 112 11.03 9.86 0.74
CA PHE A 112 11.58 10.78 -0.27
C PHE A 112 10.49 11.43 -1.14
N SER A 113 9.38 10.73 -1.38
CA SER A 113 8.21 11.22 -2.13
C SER A 113 7.49 12.33 -1.39
N GLU A 114 7.15 12.10 -0.13
CA GLU A 114 6.36 12.98 0.70
C GLU A 114 7.08 14.31 0.94
N ARG A 115 8.42 14.27 1.03
CA ARG A 115 9.25 15.49 1.08
C ARG A 115 9.15 16.33 -0.18
N GLY A 116 9.16 15.71 -1.36
CA GLY A 116 8.99 16.41 -2.64
C GLY A 116 7.61 17.06 -2.74
N THR A 117 6.56 16.32 -2.35
CA THR A 117 5.19 16.85 -2.27
C THR A 117 5.10 18.05 -1.34
N LEU A 118 5.69 17.93 -0.14
CA LEU A 118 5.69 18.96 0.89
C LEU A 118 6.38 20.25 0.41
N GLU A 119 7.52 20.12 -0.26
CA GLU A 119 8.23 21.26 -0.86
C GLU A 119 7.38 21.97 -1.92
N ASN A 120 6.70 21.20 -2.77
CA ASN A 120 5.81 21.76 -3.80
C ASN A 120 4.59 22.46 -3.19
N LEU A 121 3.92 21.86 -2.21
CA LEU A 121 2.77 22.47 -1.52
C LEU A 121 3.16 23.77 -0.81
N ARG A 122 4.31 23.80 -0.14
CA ARG A 122 4.84 25.02 0.53
C ARG A 122 5.23 26.13 -0.46
N ARG A 123 5.45 25.80 -1.73
CA ARG A 123 5.64 26.76 -2.84
C ARG A 123 4.32 27.23 -3.46
N GLY A 124 3.18 26.74 -2.97
CA GLY A 124 1.85 27.08 -3.48
C GLY A 124 1.45 26.28 -4.73
N LEU A 125 2.12 25.17 -5.03
CA LEU A 125 1.72 24.28 -6.12
C LEU A 125 0.61 23.34 -5.64
N ALA A 126 -0.54 23.38 -6.31
CA ALA A 126 -1.67 22.50 -6.05
C ALA A 126 -1.55 21.18 -6.83
N ALA A 127 -2.33 20.18 -6.44
CA ALA A 127 -2.40 18.92 -7.17
C ALA A 127 -3.04 19.15 -8.57
N PRO A 128 -2.60 18.45 -9.62
CA PRO A 128 -1.65 17.33 -9.60
C PRO A 128 -0.17 17.76 -9.68
N ILE A 129 0.13 19.06 -9.79
CA ILE A 129 1.52 19.57 -9.92
C ILE A 129 2.32 19.29 -8.64
N SER A 130 1.66 19.29 -7.47
CA SER A 130 2.30 18.94 -6.20
C SER A 130 2.97 17.55 -6.22
N ALA A 131 2.44 16.61 -6.99
CA ALA A 131 2.98 15.26 -7.16
C ALA A 131 4.16 15.18 -8.15
N GLN A 132 4.50 16.26 -8.88
CA GLN A 132 5.57 16.24 -9.87
C GLN A 132 6.93 16.46 -9.20
N HIS A 133 7.56 15.36 -8.77
CA HIS A 133 8.91 15.35 -8.19
C HIS A 133 9.64 14.03 -8.49
N ARG A 134 10.96 14.01 -8.29
CA ARG A 134 11.85 12.89 -8.68
C ARG A 134 11.43 11.50 -8.17
N HIS A 135 10.73 11.46 -7.04
CA HIS A 135 10.38 10.23 -6.32
C HIS A 135 8.87 9.89 -6.35
N ALA A 136 8.08 10.52 -7.23
CA ALA A 136 6.63 10.34 -7.27
C ALA A 136 6.14 8.92 -7.64
N TRP A 137 7.08 8.05 -8.06
CA TRP A 137 6.88 6.65 -8.40
C TRP A 137 7.12 5.68 -7.23
N SER A 138 7.53 6.18 -6.05
CA SER A 138 7.81 5.37 -4.86
C SER A 138 6.56 4.66 -4.32
N ASP A 139 6.75 3.82 -3.30
CA ASP A 139 5.72 3.06 -2.62
C ASP A 139 4.94 3.85 -1.56
N GLY A 140 5.14 5.17 -1.41
CA GLY A 140 4.52 5.99 -0.37
C GLY A 140 2.99 5.94 -0.36
N LEU A 141 2.36 5.79 -1.53
CA LEU A 141 0.92 5.52 -1.62
C LEU A 141 0.57 4.05 -1.36
N ALA A 142 1.40 3.11 -1.84
CA ALA A 142 1.17 1.68 -1.69
C ALA A 142 1.22 1.23 -0.23
N MET A 143 2.19 1.73 0.54
CA MET A 143 2.34 1.41 1.96
C MET A 143 1.12 1.85 2.78
N ARG A 144 0.47 2.97 2.42
CA ARG A 144 -0.72 3.51 3.09
C ARG A 144 -2.06 3.08 2.49
N ALA A 145 -2.08 2.16 1.52
CA ALA A 145 -3.28 1.88 0.73
C ALA A 145 -4.33 1.00 1.43
N ALA A 146 -3.97 0.27 2.49
CA ALA A 146 -4.86 -0.69 3.16
C ALA A 146 -6.22 -0.11 3.62
N PRO A 147 -6.32 1.12 4.19
CA PRO A 147 -7.60 1.73 4.56
C PRO A 147 -8.60 1.83 3.39
N HIS A 148 -8.13 2.13 2.18
CA HIS A 148 -8.99 2.21 0.98
C HIS A 148 -9.62 0.85 0.66
N GLY A 149 -8.82 -0.22 0.73
CA GLY A 149 -9.30 -1.58 0.52
C GLY A 149 -10.25 -2.06 1.61
N VAL A 150 -10.00 -1.69 2.88
CA VAL A 150 -10.90 -1.97 4.01
C VAL A 150 -12.24 -1.25 3.83
N PHE A 151 -12.21 0.04 3.48
CA PHE A 151 -13.41 0.86 3.26
C PHE A 151 -14.25 0.33 2.08
N ALA A 152 -13.59 -0.06 1.00
CA ALA A 152 -14.21 -0.60 -0.19
C ALA A 152 -14.18 -2.14 -0.25
N ALA A 153 -14.33 -2.81 0.90
CA ALA A 153 -14.36 -4.27 0.99
C ALA A 153 -15.28 -4.90 -0.07
N GLY A 154 -14.76 -5.86 -0.84
CA GLY A 154 -15.46 -6.51 -1.95
C GLY A 154 -15.66 -5.66 -3.21
N ARG A 155 -15.14 -4.43 -3.25
CA ARG A 155 -15.26 -3.49 -4.38
C ARG A 155 -13.88 -2.99 -4.84
N PRO A 156 -13.05 -3.84 -5.49
CA PRO A 156 -11.67 -3.49 -5.86
C PRO A 156 -11.52 -2.24 -6.71
N ALA A 157 -12.41 -2.02 -7.68
CA ALA A 157 -12.37 -0.82 -8.52
C ALA A 157 -12.62 0.47 -7.73
N GLU A 158 -13.49 0.43 -6.72
CA GLU A 158 -13.72 1.58 -5.85
C GLU A 158 -12.53 1.84 -4.93
N ALA A 159 -11.92 0.78 -4.39
CA ALA A 159 -10.70 0.90 -3.59
C ALA A 159 -9.58 1.58 -4.39
N ALA A 160 -9.39 1.16 -5.63
CA ALA A 160 -8.43 1.76 -6.55
C ALA A 160 -8.76 3.22 -6.88
N ARG A 161 -10.05 3.56 -7.11
CA ARG A 161 -10.47 4.95 -7.36
C ARG A 161 -10.14 5.85 -6.17
N LEU A 162 -10.47 5.42 -4.95
CA LEU A 162 -10.21 6.19 -3.73
C LEU A 162 -8.70 6.35 -3.47
N ALA A 163 -7.92 5.28 -3.66
CA ALA A 163 -6.47 5.33 -3.53
C ALA A 163 -5.83 6.28 -4.56
N ALA A 164 -6.33 6.31 -5.81
CA ALA A 164 -5.84 7.25 -6.81
C ALA A 164 -6.16 8.71 -6.47
N ILE A 165 -7.33 8.98 -5.85
CA ILE A 165 -7.68 10.33 -5.38
C ILE A 165 -6.74 10.79 -4.27
N ASP A 166 -6.45 9.93 -3.28
CA ASP A 166 -5.42 10.20 -2.25
C ASP A 166 -4.04 10.44 -2.90
N GLY A 167 -3.63 9.49 -3.74
CA GLY A 167 -2.35 9.51 -4.45
C GLY A 167 -2.11 10.76 -5.29
N SER A 168 -3.14 11.33 -5.91
CA SER A 168 -3.03 12.44 -6.86
C SER A 168 -2.36 13.71 -6.32
N VAL A 169 -2.27 13.85 -4.99
CA VAL A 169 -1.58 14.98 -4.35
C VAL A 169 -0.07 14.74 -4.21
N SER A 170 0.37 13.48 -4.16
CA SER A 170 1.75 13.12 -3.75
C SER A 170 2.51 12.18 -4.68
N HIS A 171 1.81 11.51 -5.59
CA HIS A 171 2.38 10.47 -6.44
C HIS A 171 1.83 10.58 -7.87
N GLU A 172 2.58 10.04 -8.83
CA GLU A 172 2.18 9.94 -10.23
C GLU A 172 2.62 8.60 -10.84
N GLY A 173 2.00 8.21 -11.96
CA GLY A 173 2.37 6.99 -12.68
C GLY A 173 2.42 5.75 -11.78
N GLU A 174 3.59 5.11 -11.71
CA GLU A 174 3.79 3.88 -10.93
C GLU A 174 3.50 4.02 -9.43
N GLY A 175 3.67 5.21 -8.84
CA GLY A 175 3.32 5.43 -7.44
C GLY A 175 1.81 5.30 -7.20
N ILE A 176 1.01 5.86 -8.14
CA ILE A 176 -0.44 5.67 -8.15
C ILE A 176 -0.80 4.20 -8.43
N TYR A 177 -0.18 3.58 -9.44
CA TYR A 177 -0.50 2.20 -9.80
C TYR A 177 -0.20 1.22 -8.66
N GLY A 178 0.91 1.39 -7.94
CA GLY A 178 1.22 0.63 -6.75
C GLY A 178 0.13 0.74 -5.68
N GLY A 179 -0.30 1.97 -5.37
CA GLY A 179 -1.40 2.24 -4.44
C GLY A 179 -2.73 1.61 -4.85
N GLN A 180 -3.11 1.75 -6.11
CA GLN A 180 -4.32 1.15 -6.67
C GLN A 180 -4.30 -0.37 -6.57
N ALA A 181 -3.18 -0.99 -6.95
CA ALA A 181 -2.99 -2.44 -6.90
C ALA A 181 -3.14 -2.98 -5.47
N VAL A 182 -2.49 -2.36 -4.49
CA VAL A 182 -2.61 -2.76 -3.07
C VAL A 182 -4.03 -2.56 -2.56
N ALA A 183 -4.65 -1.40 -2.80
CA ALA A 183 -6.01 -1.12 -2.35
C ALA A 183 -7.03 -2.14 -2.92
N ALA A 184 -6.95 -2.44 -4.22
CA ALA A 184 -7.80 -3.42 -4.87
C ALA A 184 -7.58 -4.85 -4.34
N GLY A 185 -6.31 -5.23 -4.12
CA GLY A 185 -5.97 -6.51 -3.51
C GLY A 185 -6.53 -6.66 -2.10
N VAL A 186 -6.38 -5.64 -1.26
CA VAL A 186 -6.95 -5.61 0.10
C VAL A 186 -8.47 -5.70 0.05
N ALA A 187 -9.15 -4.96 -0.83
CA ALA A 187 -10.60 -5.04 -0.99
C ALA A 187 -11.08 -6.45 -1.37
N ALA A 188 -10.36 -7.16 -2.25
CA ALA A 188 -10.66 -8.54 -2.58
C ALA A 188 -10.41 -9.49 -1.39
N ALA A 189 -9.30 -9.33 -0.68
CA ALA A 189 -8.96 -10.13 0.50
C ALA A 189 -10.00 -9.96 1.63
N MET A 190 -10.50 -8.75 1.82
CA MET A 190 -11.58 -8.44 2.77
C MET A 190 -12.85 -9.25 2.48
N ALA A 191 -13.15 -9.54 1.22
CA ALA A 191 -14.25 -10.40 0.79
C ALA A 191 -13.94 -11.91 0.88
N GLY A 192 -12.72 -12.30 1.28
CA GLY A 192 -12.31 -13.70 1.42
C GLY A 192 -11.82 -14.32 0.12
N ALA A 193 -11.38 -13.50 -0.84
CA ALA A 193 -10.78 -13.98 -2.08
C ALA A 193 -9.51 -14.80 -1.82
N SER A 194 -9.25 -15.79 -2.66
CA SER A 194 -7.98 -16.53 -2.65
C SER A 194 -6.83 -15.60 -3.06
N THR A 195 -5.59 -15.96 -2.71
CA THR A 195 -4.39 -15.17 -3.08
C THR A 195 -4.31 -14.92 -4.60
N VAL A 196 -4.69 -15.90 -5.42
CA VAL A 196 -4.72 -15.75 -6.89
C VAL A 196 -5.75 -14.68 -7.30
N ALA A 197 -6.95 -14.71 -6.70
CA ALA A 197 -8.00 -13.73 -6.99
C ALA A 197 -7.65 -12.33 -6.45
N VAL A 198 -6.90 -12.23 -5.34
CA VAL A 198 -6.35 -10.97 -4.82
C VAL A 198 -5.40 -10.34 -5.83
N VAL A 199 -4.45 -11.11 -6.36
CA VAL A 199 -3.49 -10.60 -7.36
C VAL A 199 -4.19 -10.28 -8.68
N ALA A 200 -5.18 -11.08 -9.10
CA ALA A 200 -5.99 -10.76 -10.28
C ALA A 200 -6.76 -9.44 -10.11
N SER A 201 -7.30 -9.16 -8.93
CA SER A 201 -8.00 -7.90 -8.63
C SER A 201 -7.04 -6.70 -8.65
N ALA A 202 -5.81 -6.88 -8.16
CA ALA A 202 -4.76 -5.87 -8.22
C ALA A 202 -4.34 -5.55 -9.66
N LEU A 203 -4.19 -6.58 -10.51
CA LEU A 203 -3.85 -6.40 -11.93
C LEU A 203 -4.97 -5.74 -12.74
N ALA A 204 -6.23 -6.00 -12.40
CA ALA A 204 -7.38 -5.52 -13.17
C ALA A 204 -7.61 -4.00 -13.08
N VAL A 205 -6.94 -3.29 -12.17
CA VAL A 205 -7.15 -1.85 -11.91
C VAL A 205 -5.96 -0.98 -12.34
N ILE A 206 -4.91 -1.57 -12.94
CA ILE A 206 -3.70 -0.87 -13.38
C ILE A 206 -3.42 -1.14 -14.85
N PRO A 207 -2.68 -0.27 -15.57
CA PRO A 207 -2.32 -0.50 -16.97
C PRO A 207 -1.52 -1.80 -17.15
N ASP A 208 -1.86 -2.57 -18.19
CA ASP A 208 -1.22 -3.86 -18.47
C ASP A 208 0.27 -3.76 -18.75
N ASP A 209 0.71 -2.63 -19.31
CA ASP A 209 2.09 -2.30 -19.66
C ASP A 209 2.80 -1.48 -18.57
N SER A 210 2.22 -1.31 -17.38
CA SER A 210 2.88 -0.70 -16.23
C SER A 210 4.02 -1.58 -15.69
N TRP A 211 4.99 -0.94 -15.04
CA TRP A 211 6.03 -1.63 -14.29
C TRP A 211 5.43 -2.48 -13.18
N THR A 212 4.48 -1.92 -12.43
CA THR A 212 3.75 -2.60 -11.36
C THR A 212 3.10 -3.89 -11.87
N ALA A 213 2.38 -3.86 -13.00
CA ALA A 213 1.75 -5.06 -13.57
C ALA A 213 2.77 -6.12 -13.99
N ARG A 214 3.88 -5.71 -14.61
CA ARG A 214 4.99 -6.63 -14.96
C ARG A 214 5.60 -7.28 -13.71
N CYS A 215 5.83 -6.50 -12.65
CA CYS A 215 6.39 -6.99 -11.39
C CYS A 215 5.46 -8.01 -10.71
N LEU A 216 4.16 -7.72 -10.63
CA LEU A 216 3.17 -8.66 -10.07
C LEU A 216 3.12 -9.97 -10.85
N ARG A 217 3.12 -9.93 -12.19
CA ARG A 217 3.15 -11.14 -13.04
C ARG A 217 4.43 -11.95 -12.88
N ARG A 218 5.58 -11.28 -12.76
CA ARG A 218 6.88 -11.93 -12.47
C ARG A 218 6.86 -12.60 -11.10
N ALA A 219 6.32 -11.93 -10.07
CA ALA A 219 6.17 -12.50 -8.74
C ALA A 219 5.30 -13.76 -8.75
N MET A 220 4.14 -13.71 -9.40
CA MET A 220 3.22 -14.85 -9.51
C MET A 220 3.86 -16.05 -10.22
N THR A 221 4.58 -15.82 -11.32
CA THR A 221 5.31 -16.88 -12.02
C THR A 221 6.38 -17.53 -11.13
N ALA A 222 7.04 -16.75 -10.27
CA ALA A 222 8.09 -17.23 -9.39
C ALA A 222 7.58 -17.81 -8.05
N ALA A 223 6.33 -17.53 -7.67
CA ALA A 223 5.78 -17.84 -6.34
C ALA A 223 5.92 -19.32 -5.96
N HIS A 224 5.68 -20.23 -6.91
CA HIS A 224 5.78 -21.67 -6.70
C HIS A 224 7.21 -22.18 -6.40
N ARG A 225 8.23 -21.34 -6.62
CA ARG A 225 9.65 -21.65 -6.41
C ARG A 225 10.19 -21.11 -5.07
N GLY A 226 9.32 -20.49 -4.28
CA GLY A 226 9.63 -19.98 -2.94
C GLY A 226 10.16 -18.53 -2.89
N GLU A 227 10.33 -18.03 -1.66
CA GLU A 227 10.65 -16.63 -1.33
C GLU A 227 11.86 -16.07 -2.10
N ARG A 228 12.96 -16.85 -2.18
CA ARG A 228 14.18 -16.42 -2.90
C ARG A 228 13.93 -16.19 -4.39
N ALA A 229 13.13 -17.04 -5.02
CA ALA A 229 12.81 -16.92 -6.43
C ALA A 229 11.93 -15.69 -6.69
N VAL A 230 10.96 -15.42 -5.82
CA VAL A 230 10.14 -14.20 -5.89
C VAL A 230 11.02 -12.96 -5.78
N ARG A 231 11.90 -12.90 -4.77
CA ARG A 231 12.85 -11.78 -4.60
C ARG A 231 13.70 -11.58 -5.85
N SER A 232 14.34 -12.63 -6.37
CA SER A 232 15.15 -12.55 -7.59
C SER A 232 14.33 -12.14 -8.82
N ALA A 233 13.04 -12.47 -8.86
CA ALA A 233 12.16 -12.13 -9.96
C ALA A 233 11.72 -10.66 -9.94
N VAL A 234 11.67 -9.98 -8.79
CA VAL A 234 11.13 -8.61 -8.70
C VAL A 234 12.13 -7.55 -8.26
N VAL A 235 13.20 -7.93 -7.54
CA VAL A 235 14.23 -7.00 -7.11
C VAL A 235 15.27 -6.86 -8.19
N ILE A 236 15.48 -5.64 -8.66
CA ILE A 236 16.56 -5.30 -9.59
C ILE A 236 17.75 -4.82 -8.78
N GLY A 237 18.83 -5.59 -8.80
CA GLY A 237 20.09 -5.20 -8.16
C GLY A 237 20.79 -4.11 -8.97
N GLY A 238 21.32 -3.09 -8.28
CA GLY A 238 22.07 -2.02 -8.93
C GLY A 238 21.18 -1.05 -9.71
N TYR A 239 20.03 -0.69 -9.15
CA TYR A 239 19.30 0.49 -9.63
C TYR A 239 20.24 1.71 -9.55
N PRO A 240 20.38 2.50 -10.64
CA PRO A 240 21.29 3.63 -10.68
C PRO A 240 20.96 4.71 -9.64
#